data_AF-A0A4Q0S2M0-F1
#
_entry.id   AF-A0A4Q0S2M0-F1
#
_cell.length_a   1.000
_cell.length_b   1.000
_cell.length_c   1.000
_cell.angle_alpha   90.00
_cell.angle_beta   90.00
_cell.angle_gamma   90.00
#
_symmetry.space_group_name_H-M   'P 1'
#
loop_
_entity.id
_entity.type
_entity.pdbx_description
1 polymer ?
#
loop_
_entity_poly.entity_id
_entity_poly.type
_entity_poly.pdbx_seq_one_letter_code
_entity_poly.pdbx_strand_id
1 'polypeptide(L)'
;MEKIERDRRDARAYRELESDLRDVVNMGRIAANLAHDADGEPPLCEKRNLALFAVYHLLEMLQCFEMKYEDDGWHVSQEAS
;
A
#
# COMPACT_ATOMS: atom_id res chain seq x y z
N MET A 1 -31.73 13.37 3.26
CA MET A 1 -30.36 13.93 3.24
C MET A 1 -29.33 12.90 3.67
N GLU A 2 -29.62 12.08 4.69
CA GLU A 2 -28.72 11.05 5.23
C GLU A 2 -28.13 10.07 4.19
N LYS A 3 -28.92 9.63 3.20
CA LYS A 3 -28.42 8.73 2.13
C LYS A 3 -27.29 9.37 1.29
N ILE A 4 -27.43 10.64 0.93
CA ILE A 4 -26.44 11.35 0.10
C ILE A 4 -25.13 11.58 0.89
N GLU A 5 -25.23 11.82 2.19
CA GLU A 5 -24.06 11.99 3.05
C GLU A 5 -23.32 10.67 3.29
N ARG A 6 -24.06 9.56 3.43
CA ARG A 6 -23.50 8.21 3.47
C ARG A 6 -22.76 7.86 2.17
N ASP A 7 -23.43 8.02 1.02
CA ASP A 7 -22.81 7.74 -0.30
C ASP A 7 -21.53 8.56 -0.52
N ARG A 8 -21.47 9.81 -0.04
CA ARG A 8 -20.27 10.66 -0.10
C ARG A 8 -19.14 10.17 0.80
N ARG A 9 -19.45 9.68 2.00
CA ARG A 9 -18.48 9.12 2.94
C ARG A 9 -17.87 7.85 2.36
N ASP A 10 -18.70 6.98 1.82
CA ASP A 10 -18.29 5.72 1.21
C ASP A 10 -17.40 5.98 -0.01
N ALA A 11 -17.81 6.90 -0.88
CA ALA A 11 -17.00 7.30 -2.04
C ALA A 11 -15.65 7.93 -1.66
N ARG A 12 -15.54 8.59 -0.50
CA ARG A 12 -14.27 9.09 0.02
C ARG A 12 -13.40 7.92 0.50
N ALA A 13 -13.96 6.99 1.27
CA ALA A 13 -13.26 5.81 1.75
C ALA A 13 -12.69 4.97 0.59
N TYR A 14 -13.47 4.75 -0.47
CA TYR A 14 -12.98 4.05 -1.66
C TYR A 14 -11.86 4.78 -2.39
N ARG A 15 -11.92 6.11 -2.49
CA ARG A 15 -10.84 6.91 -3.10
C ARG A 15 -9.55 6.83 -2.29
N GLU A 16 -9.66 6.82 -0.96
CA GLU A 16 -8.50 6.66 -0.07
C GLU A 16 -7.88 5.27 -0.25
N LEU A 17 -8.70 4.21 -0.27
CA LEU A 17 -8.23 2.86 -0.58
C LEU A 17 -7.55 2.75 -1.95
N GLU A 18 -8.13 3.37 -3.00
CA GLU A 18 -7.52 3.37 -4.33
C GLU A 18 -6.16 4.08 -4.33
N SER A 19 -6.05 5.19 -3.60
CA SER A 19 -4.79 5.93 -3.44
C SER A 19 -3.73 5.08 -2.76
N ASP A 20 -4.06 4.49 -1.61
CA ASP A 20 -3.14 3.67 -0.83
C ASP A 20 -2.68 2.43 -1.62
N LEU A 21 -3.61 1.78 -2.33
CA LEU A 21 -3.28 0.66 -3.20
C LEU A 21 -2.32 1.08 -4.32
N ARG A 22 -2.53 2.26 -4.90
CA ARG A 22 -1.65 2.80 -5.95
C ARG A 22 -0.24 3.06 -5.40
N ASP A 23 -0.12 3.56 -4.17
CA ASP A 23 1.17 3.80 -3.54
C ASP A 23 1.94 2.49 -3.29
N VAL A 24 1.27 1.47 -2.76
CA VAL A 24 1.87 0.13 -2.57
C VAL A 24 2.31 -0.47 -3.92
N VAL A 25 1.46 -0.40 -4.95
CA VAL A 25 1.80 -0.92 -6.29
C VAL A 25 2.99 -0.15 -6.89
N ASN A 26 3.03 1.17 -6.74
CA ASN A 26 4.15 1.98 -7.23
C ASN A 26 5.45 1.62 -6.52
N MET A 27 5.42 1.46 -5.20
CA MET A 27 6.60 1.03 -4.44
C MET A 27 7.03 -0.39 -4.85
N GLY A 28 6.08 -1.28 -5.09
CA GLY A 28 6.35 -2.62 -5.62
C GLY A 28 7.09 -2.60 -6.95
N ARG A 29 6.70 -1.71 -7.87
CA ARG A 29 7.40 -1.51 -9.15
C ARG A 29 8.82 -0.97 -8.95
N ILE A 30 9.02 -0.04 -8.02
CA ILE A 30 10.35 0.51 -7.70
C ILE A 30 11.25 -0.60 -7.15
N ALA A 31 10.78 -1.36 -6.15
CA ALA A 31 11.52 -2.46 -5.57
C ALA A 31 11.88 -3.54 -6.60
N ALA A 32 10.94 -3.89 -7.49
CA ALA A 32 11.19 -4.86 -8.56
C ALA A 32 12.26 -4.38 -9.57
N ASN A 33 12.21 -3.10 -9.98
CA ASN A 33 13.21 -2.54 -10.87
C ASN A 33 14.60 -2.50 -10.22
N LEU A 34 14.69 -2.07 -8.96
CA LEU A 34 15.96 -2.05 -8.23
C LEU A 34 16.54 -3.45 -8.02
N ALA A 35 15.68 -4.44 -7.73
CA ALA A 35 16.10 -5.84 -7.61
C ALA A 35 16.61 -6.39 -8.95
N HIS A 36 15.96 -6.03 -10.06
CA HIS A 36 16.43 -6.38 -11.40
C HIS A 36 17.78 -5.72 -11.74
N ASP A 37 17.93 -4.42 -11.46
CA ASP A 37 19.17 -3.68 -11.71
C ASP A 37 20.35 -4.15 -10.85
N ALA A 38 20.06 -4.77 -9.70
CA ALA A 38 21.04 -5.35 -8.80
C ALA A 38 21.36 -6.83 -9.11
N ASP A 39 20.68 -7.44 -10.09
CA ASP A 39 20.95 -8.81 -10.50
C ASP A 39 22.34 -8.94 -11.12
N GLY A 40 23.07 -9.98 -10.74
CA GLY A 40 24.47 -10.17 -11.15
C GLY A 40 25.51 -9.25 -10.48
N GLU A 41 25.10 -8.25 -9.70
CA GLU A 41 26.05 -7.38 -8.96
C GLU A 41 26.72 -8.16 -7.81
N PRO A 42 27.92 -7.74 -7.35
CA PRO A 42 28.59 -8.34 -6.19
C PRO A 42 27.73 -8.26 -4.90
N PRO A 43 27.87 -9.21 -3.95
CA PRO A 43 27.04 -9.26 -2.74
C PRO A 43 27.05 -8.01 -1.85
N LEU A 44 28.16 -7.28 -1.80
CA LEU A 44 28.32 -6.07 -1.00
C LEU A 44 28.52 -4.87 -1.94
N CYS A 45 27.42 -4.36 -2.49
CA CYS A 45 27.42 -3.17 -3.33
C CYS A 45 26.21 -2.27 -3.02
N GLU A 46 26.34 -0.99 -3.39
CA GLU A 46 25.30 0.02 -3.17
C GLU A 46 23.97 -0.36 -3.82
N LYS A 47 23.99 -0.90 -5.04
CA LYS A 47 22.78 -1.31 -5.76
C LYS A 47 22.00 -2.41 -5.02
N ARG A 48 22.68 -3.45 -4.53
CA ARG A 48 22.03 -4.50 -3.72
C ARG A 48 21.48 -3.95 -2.41
N ASN A 49 22.20 -3.02 -1.77
CA ASN A 49 21.70 -2.38 -0.55
C ASN A 49 20.43 -1.54 -0.82
N LEU A 50 20.39 -0.81 -1.93
CA LEU A 50 19.22 -0.04 -2.35
C LEU A 50 18.03 -0.94 -2.69
N ALA A 51 18.26 -2.04 -3.41
CA ALA A 51 17.22 -3.02 -3.70
C ALA A 51 16.66 -3.64 -2.42
N LEU A 52 17.52 -4.02 -1.48
CA LEU A 52 17.12 -4.57 -0.19
C LEU A 52 16.32 -3.55 0.64
N PHE A 53 16.78 -2.30 0.70
CA PHE A 53 16.06 -1.22 1.36
C PHE A 53 14.65 -1.04 0.77
N ALA A 54 14.53 -1.00 -0.56
CA ALA A 54 13.25 -0.84 -1.24
C ALA A 54 12.29 -2.01 -0.95
N VAL A 55 12.80 -3.24 -0.88
CA VAL A 55 12.00 -4.43 -0.51
C VAL A 55 11.51 -4.35 0.92
N TYR A 56 12.36 -3.98 1.89
CA TYR A 56 11.92 -3.82 3.27
C TYR A 56 10.92 -2.69 3.43
N HIS A 57 11.10 -1.58 2.72
CA HIS A 57 10.15 -0.48 2.75
C HIS A 57 8.79 -0.87 2.15
N LEU A 58 8.77 -1.64 1.06
CA LEU A 58 7.53 -2.21 0.53
C LEU A 58 6.84 -3.14 1.55
N LEU A 59 7.61 -3.96 2.25
CA LEU A 59 7.07 -4.84 3.29
C LEU A 59 6.41 -4.03 4.42
N GLU A 60 7.05 -2.96 4.90
CA GLU A 60 6.45 -2.05 5.89
C GLU A 60 5.15 -1.42 5.38
N MET A 61 5.13 -0.97 4.12
CA MET A 61 3.92 -0.41 3.52
C MET A 61 2.79 -1.44 3.42
N LEU A 62 3.10 -2.69 3.05
CA LEU A 62 2.11 -3.78 3.01
C LEU A 62 1.55 -4.07 4.40
N GLN A 63 2.40 -4.13 5.43
CA GLN A 63 1.96 -4.32 6.81
C GLN A 63 1.09 -3.17 7.31
N CYS A 64 1.43 -1.93 6.97
CA CYS A 64 0.59 -0.77 7.29
C CYS A 64 -0.75 -0.82 6.53
N PHE A 65 -0.74 -1.26 5.27
CA PHE A 65 -1.94 -1.43 4.47
C PHE A 65 -2.86 -2.50 5.07
N GLU A 66 -2.31 -3.68 5.38
CA GLU A 66 -3.03 -4.77 6.07
C GLU A 66 -3.60 -4.27 7.39
N MET A 67 -2.80 -3.66 8.27
CA MET A 67 -3.29 -3.12 9.55
C MET A 67 -4.40 -2.09 9.39
N LYS A 68 -4.36 -1.25 8.34
CA LYS A 68 -5.38 -0.23 8.08
C LYS A 68 -6.71 -0.81 7.60
N TYR A 69 -6.68 -1.95 6.90
CA TYR A 69 -7.83 -2.48 6.16
C TYR A 69 -8.31 -3.87 6.63
N GLU A 70 -7.53 -4.58 7.45
CA GLU A 70 -7.78 -5.95 7.90
C GLU A 70 -8.26 -6.03 9.36
N ASP A 71 -8.01 -5.01 10.18
CA ASP A 71 -8.67 -4.86 11.49
C ASP A 71 -10.16 -4.55 11.22
N ASP A 72 -11.07 -5.22 11.93
CA ASP A 72 -12.55 -5.31 11.70
C ASP A 72 -13.29 -3.95 11.54
N GLY A 73 -12.60 -2.81 11.58
CA GLY A 73 -13.10 -1.45 11.48
C GLY A 73 -13.11 -0.78 10.09
N TRP A 74 -12.66 -1.42 8.99
CA TRP A 74 -12.98 -0.91 7.63
C TRP A 74 -14.45 -1.18 7.26
N HIS A 75 -15.35 -0.83 8.19
CA HIS A 75 -16.76 -0.71 7.98
C HIS A 75 -17.02 0.62 7.28
N VAL A 76 -17.18 0.56 5.96
CA VAL A 76 -18.08 1.48 5.26
C VAL A 76 -19.42 1.38 6.01
N SER A 77 -19.70 2.33 6.90
CA SER A 77 -20.55 2.15 8.09
C SER A 77 -21.86 1.39 7.79
N GLN A 78 -21.89 0.10 8.09
CA GLN A 78 -23.11 -0.71 8.19
C GLN A 78 -23.58 -0.74 9.65
N GLU A 79 -23.78 0.43 10.26
CA GLU A 79 -24.53 0.50 11.52
C GLU A 79 -25.79 1.33 11.28
N ALA A 80 -26.89 0.60 11.05
CA ALA A 80 -28.23 0.89 11.58
C ALA A 80 -29.21 -0.17 11.07
N SER A 81 -29.56 -1.12 11.92
CA SER A 81 -30.89 -1.75 11.93
C SER A 81 -31.39 -1.74 13.36
#